data_AF-S4NTU9-F1
#
_entry.id   AF-S4NTU9-F1
#
_cell.length_a   1.000
_cell.length_b   1.000
_cell.length_c   1.000
_cell.angle_alpha   90.00
_cell.angle_beta   90.00
_cell.angle_gamma   90.00
#
_symmetry.space_group_name_H-M   'P 1'
#
loop_
_entity.id
_entity.type
_entity.pdbx_description
1 polymer ?
#
loop_
_entity_poly.entity_id
_entity_poly.type
_entity_poly.pdbx_seq_one_letter_code
_entity_poly.pdbx_strand_id
1 'polypeptide(L)'
;MPLYQKIVDLASNTVNNSNVNLIRGAIYCPDQLSVPGVGVAMTRLCEQHYQEFWCTLKCGQLETRVQIFPAPHPAQQEGLAASYTLSNQLHVIGFLQQQDLGTPIAISKHLVIPQAQVGTNSSTRENYGSKTPTKEGSSNEGTSTDEDNISDPSKVPNFCVLLHGALKVEGMAAIVQLGSDWWGTVSAWCEVSRARRSCLLLSILRPGASAAPWLGALDQLGPADETSVSTETFPVRSWRSYSGGGSGCAWARPHALLADVQKVLRHARKLPDKTQHLYKELNRLRRAAISLGFSELLTCVGSALERECTVLPSSAPPECALQLAHAAAALRDPRTALDIKHTLQPLAANFTVTSMSH
;
A
#
# COMPACT_ATOMS: atom_id res chain seq x y z
N MET A 1 29.98 21.43 -31.38
CA MET A 1 30.03 20.59 -30.17
C MET A 1 29.69 21.35 -28.88
N PRO A 2 30.23 22.55 -28.58
CA PRO A 2 29.99 23.22 -27.28
C PRO A 2 28.51 23.50 -26.96
N LEU A 3 27.70 23.83 -27.97
CA LEU A 3 26.27 24.11 -27.79
C LEU A 3 25.45 22.86 -27.48
N TYR A 4 25.74 21.72 -28.13
CA TYR A 4 25.06 20.45 -27.84
C TYR A 4 25.44 19.93 -26.46
N GLN A 5 26.72 20.08 -26.07
CA GLN A 5 27.17 19.73 -24.71
C GLN A 5 26.44 20.56 -23.67
N LYS A 6 26.29 21.87 -23.91
CA LYS A 6 25.51 22.76 -23.04
C LYS A 6 24.06 22.31 -22.85
N ILE A 7 23.42 21.70 -23.87
CA ILE A 7 22.06 21.15 -23.74
C ILE A 7 22.05 19.95 -22.78
N VAL A 8 23.02 19.03 -22.91
CA VAL A 8 23.16 17.86 -22.01
C VAL A 8 23.46 18.30 -20.58
N ASP A 9 24.34 19.28 -20.40
CA ASP A 9 24.70 19.82 -19.09
C ASP A 9 23.50 20.50 -18.42
N LEU A 10 22.71 21.28 -19.17
CA LEU A 10 21.48 21.91 -18.66
C LEU A 10 20.42 20.88 -18.26
N ALA A 11 20.31 19.78 -19.01
CA ALA A 11 19.38 18.69 -18.69
C ALA A 11 19.79 17.90 -17.44
N SER A 12 21.08 17.85 -17.12
CA SER A 12 21.62 17.15 -15.95
C SER A 12 21.57 18.02 -14.67
N ASN A 13 21.75 19.34 -14.80
CA ASN A 13 21.80 20.28 -13.67
C ASN A 13 20.44 20.76 -13.14
N THR A 14 19.33 20.47 -13.83
CA THR A 14 18.00 21.00 -13.47
C THR A 14 17.34 20.33 -12.25
N VAL A 15 18.01 19.35 -11.60
CA VAL A 15 17.51 18.66 -10.40
C VAL A 15 18.39 18.95 -9.18
N ASN A 16 18.70 20.23 -8.93
CA ASN A 16 19.37 20.68 -7.70
C ASN A 16 18.41 20.71 -6.49
N ASN A 17 17.80 19.58 -6.17
CA ASN A 17 17.27 19.32 -4.83
C ASN A 17 17.26 17.83 -4.42
N SER A 18 17.88 16.96 -5.24
CA SER A 18 18.13 15.57 -4.87
C SER A 18 19.57 15.25 -5.24
N ASN A 19 20.34 14.63 -4.33
CA ASN A 19 21.73 14.21 -4.49
C ASN A 19 21.92 13.08 -5.53
N VAL A 20 21.24 13.16 -6.68
CA VAL A 20 21.22 12.15 -7.72
C VAL A 20 21.91 12.72 -8.94
N ASN A 21 23.15 12.29 -9.19
CA ASN A 21 23.83 12.53 -10.47
C ASN A 21 23.14 11.71 -11.57
N LEU A 22 21.99 12.20 -12.04
CA LEU A 22 21.28 11.58 -13.15
C LEU A 22 21.86 12.12 -14.46
N ILE A 23 22.70 11.33 -15.14
CA ILE A 23 23.21 11.68 -16.48
C ILE A 23 22.02 11.65 -17.45
N ARG A 24 21.48 12.81 -17.81
CA ARG A 24 20.34 12.94 -18.73
C ARG A 24 20.83 13.26 -20.14
N GLY A 25 21.29 12.21 -20.82
CA GLY A 25 21.65 12.25 -22.24
C GLY A 25 23.15 12.15 -22.50
N ALA A 26 23.48 11.81 -23.74
CA ALA A 26 24.85 11.68 -24.24
C ALA A 26 24.89 12.14 -25.71
N ILE A 27 26.06 12.61 -26.16
CA ILE A 27 26.28 13.01 -27.55
C ILE A 27 26.98 11.86 -28.27
N TYR A 28 26.34 11.35 -29.32
CA TYR A 28 26.91 10.36 -30.22
C TYR A 28 27.27 11.04 -31.53
N CYS A 29 28.55 11.05 -31.88
CA CYS A 29 29.04 11.60 -33.14
C CYS A 29 29.87 10.56 -33.89
N PRO A 30 29.69 10.44 -35.22
CA PRO A 30 30.54 9.58 -36.03
C PRO A 30 31.93 10.21 -36.17
N ASP A 31 32.98 9.40 -36.06
CA ASP A 31 34.38 9.87 -36.19
C ASP A 31 34.69 10.37 -37.62
N GLN A 32 34.02 9.77 -38.61
CA GLN A 32 34.01 10.23 -40.00
C GLN A 32 32.57 10.26 -40.50
N LEU A 33 32.19 11.29 -41.26
CA LEU A 33 30.84 11.40 -41.83
C LEU A 33 30.69 10.46 -43.03
N SER A 34 30.53 9.18 -42.73
CA SER A 34 30.33 8.08 -43.67
C SER A 34 29.25 7.15 -43.13
N VAL A 35 28.65 6.34 -44.02
CA VAL A 35 27.64 5.34 -43.61
C VAL A 35 28.19 4.39 -42.52
N PRO A 36 29.43 3.85 -42.63
CA PRO A 36 30.02 3.08 -41.55
C PRO A 36 30.18 3.86 -40.24
N GLY A 37 30.62 5.12 -40.30
CA GLY A 37 30.79 5.97 -39.12
C GLY A 37 29.48 6.23 -38.38
N VAL A 38 28.40 6.50 -39.11
CA VAL A 38 27.05 6.67 -38.55
C VAL A 38 26.55 5.35 -37.95
N GLY A 39 26.79 4.22 -38.63
CA GLY A 39 26.47 2.89 -38.12
C GLY A 39 27.10 2.63 -36.75
N VAL A 40 28.40 2.89 -36.61
CA VAL A 40 29.12 2.74 -35.32
C VAL A 40 28.54 3.67 -34.24
N ALA A 41 28.26 4.94 -34.57
CA ALA A 41 27.67 5.88 -33.61
C ALA A 41 26.27 5.43 -33.14
N MET A 42 25.45 4.90 -34.05
CA MET A 42 24.12 4.38 -33.72
C MET A 42 24.19 3.09 -32.90
N THR A 43 25.13 2.19 -33.20
CA THR A 43 25.36 0.98 -32.40
C THR A 43 25.71 1.33 -30.96
N ARG A 44 26.61 2.31 -30.72
CA ARG A 44 26.93 2.78 -29.36
C ARG A 44 25.70 3.30 -28.61
N LEU A 45 24.82 4.03 -29.30
CA LEU A 45 23.56 4.52 -28.72
C LEU A 45 22.64 3.36 -28.32
N CYS A 46 22.50 2.36 -29.20
CA CYS A 46 21.70 1.16 -28.92
C CYS A 46 22.28 0.36 -27.74
N GLU A 47 23.60 0.13 -27.74
CA GLU A 47 24.32 -0.54 -26.67
C GLU A 47 24.24 0.20 -25.33
N GLN A 48 24.05 1.51 -25.31
CA GLN A 48 23.99 2.25 -24.05
C GLN A 48 22.55 2.41 -23.51
N HIS A 49 21.54 2.53 -24.38
CA HIS A 49 20.18 2.90 -23.97
C HIS A 49 19.08 1.88 -24.29
N TYR A 50 19.37 0.89 -25.14
CA TYR A 50 18.39 -0.08 -25.63
C TYR A 50 18.81 -1.53 -25.29
N GLN A 51 19.69 -1.70 -24.30
CA GLN A 51 20.03 -3.03 -23.81
C GLN A 51 18.79 -3.72 -23.25
N GLU A 52 18.62 -4.97 -23.66
CA GLU A 52 17.60 -5.84 -23.10
C GLU A 52 18.07 -6.41 -21.77
N PHE A 53 17.15 -6.52 -20.81
CA PHE A 53 17.42 -7.22 -19.56
C PHE A 53 16.81 -8.61 -19.59
N TRP A 54 17.67 -9.62 -19.58
CA TRP A 54 17.29 -11.04 -19.56
C TRP A 54 17.61 -11.65 -18.19
N CYS A 55 16.65 -12.38 -17.62
CA CYS A 55 16.82 -13.09 -16.36
C CYS A 55 16.06 -14.42 -16.38
N THR A 56 16.22 -15.22 -15.32
CA THR A 56 15.45 -16.44 -15.12
C THR A 56 14.38 -16.21 -14.07
N LEU A 57 13.12 -16.49 -14.39
CA LEU A 57 12.01 -16.52 -13.43
C LEU A 57 11.85 -17.96 -12.92
N LYS A 58 11.92 -18.15 -11.60
CA LYS A 58 11.85 -19.46 -10.94
C LYS A 58 10.73 -19.53 -9.92
N CYS A 59 10.09 -20.69 -9.82
CA CYS A 59 9.16 -21.06 -8.76
C CYS A 59 9.40 -22.53 -8.38
N GLY A 60 10.20 -22.77 -7.34
CA GLY A 60 10.68 -24.11 -7.02
C GLY A 60 11.52 -24.67 -8.17
N GLN A 61 11.09 -25.79 -8.76
CA GLN A 61 11.75 -26.44 -9.90
C GLN A 61 11.27 -25.93 -11.26
N LEU A 62 10.21 -25.11 -11.30
CA LEU A 62 9.71 -24.51 -12.53
C LEU A 62 10.54 -23.27 -12.85
N GLU A 63 11.14 -23.21 -14.02
CA GLU A 63 11.91 -22.05 -14.45
C GLU A 63 11.75 -21.75 -15.93
N THR A 64 11.91 -20.48 -16.28
CA THR A 64 11.95 -20.04 -17.68
C THR A 64 12.77 -18.77 -17.81
N ARG A 65 13.42 -18.61 -18.97
CA ARG A 65 14.17 -17.40 -19.29
C ARG A 65 13.21 -16.34 -19.81
N VAL A 66 13.30 -15.14 -19.27
CA VAL A 66 12.39 -14.03 -19.53
C VAL A 66 13.15 -12.74 -19.81
N GLN A 67 12.57 -11.91 -20.66
CA GLN A 67 12.94 -10.51 -20.83
C GLN A 67 12.06 -9.65 -19.92
N ILE A 68 12.69 -8.70 -19.23
CA ILE A 68 12.00 -7.69 -18.45
C ILE A 68 11.98 -6.40 -19.25
N PHE A 69 10.78 -5.93 -19.65
CA PHE A 69 10.63 -4.78 -20.54
C PHE A 69 9.75 -3.68 -19.92
N PRO A 70 10.19 -2.40 -19.90
CA PRO A 70 11.52 -1.93 -20.30
C PRO A 70 12.61 -2.47 -19.36
N ALA A 71 13.89 -2.36 -19.72
CA ALA A 71 14.98 -2.79 -18.85
C ALA A 71 14.93 -2.03 -17.50
N PRO A 72 14.99 -2.74 -16.36
CA PRO A 72 14.94 -2.12 -15.05
C PRO A 72 16.22 -1.34 -14.78
N HIS A 73 16.04 -0.12 -14.27
CA HIS A 73 17.15 0.73 -13.86
C HIS A 73 17.53 0.39 -12.41
N PRO A 74 18.81 0.57 -12.02
CA PRO A 74 19.21 0.43 -10.62
C PRO A 74 18.37 1.34 -9.72
N ALA A 75 17.79 0.77 -8.67
CA ALA A 75 17.06 1.53 -7.66
C ALA A 75 18.03 2.14 -6.66
N GLN A 76 17.72 3.33 -6.15
CA GLN A 76 18.42 3.95 -5.03
C GLN A 76 17.47 4.07 -3.85
N GLN A 77 17.94 3.73 -2.66
CA GLN A 77 17.16 3.92 -1.45
C GLN A 77 17.44 5.33 -0.89
N GLU A 78 16.38 6.13 -0.78
CA GLU A 78 16.47 7.49 -0.26
C GLU A 78 17.09 7.51 1.15
N GLY A 79 18.17 8.27 1.31
CA GLY A 79 18.93 8.38 2.57
C GLY A 79 20.07 7.38 2.76
N LEU A 80 20.24 6.40 1.87
CA LEU A 80 21.35 5.45 1.88
C LEU A 80 22.12 5.50 0.56
N ALA A 81 23.46 5.38 0.62
CA ALA A 81 24.31 5.33 -0.59
C ALA A 81 24.23 3.99 -1.35
N ALA A 82 23.30 3.11 -0.97
CA ALA A 82 23.14 1.80 -1.57
C ALA A 82 22.36 1.87 -2.89
N SER A 83 22.95 1.30 -3.94
CA SER A 83 22.27 1.05 -5.21
C SER A 83 21.88 -0.43 -5.29
N TYR A 84 20.65 -0.69 -5.71
CA TYR A 84 20.08 -2.02 -5.85
C TYR A 84 19.91 -2.34 -7.33
N THR A 85 20.59 -3.38 -7.78
CA THR A 85 20.46 -3.92 -9.14
C THR A 85 19.64 -5.19 -9.13
N LEU A 86 18.77 -5.36 -10.11
CA LEU A 86 17.91 -6.54 -10.21
C LEU A 86 18.76 -7.81 -10.39
N SER A 87 18.42 -8.86 -9.66
CA SER A 87 19.07 -10.18 -9.81
C SER A 87 18.80 -10.78 -11.19
N ASN A 88 19.78 -11.52 -11.71
CA ASN A 88 19.62 -12.34 -12.91
C ASN A 88 18.73 -13.58 -12.69
N GLN A 89 18.36 -13.86 -11.44
CA GLN A 89 17.41 -14.91 -11.07
C GLN A 89 16.35 -14.35 -10.12
N LEU A 90 15.11 -14.34 -10.57
CA LEU A 90 13.94 -13.89 -9.84
C LEU A 90 13.22 -15.11 -9.26
N HIS A 91 13.08 -15.16 -7.94
CA HIS A 91 12.48 -16.30 -7.26
C HIS A 91 11.09 -15.94 -6.77
N VAL A 92 10.07 -16.66 -7.22
CA VAL A 92 8.75 -16.65 -6.61
C VAL A 92 8.87 -17.32 -5.24
N ILE A 93 8.57 -16.57 -4.19
CA ILE A 93 8.69 -17.01 -2.79
C ILE A 93 7.34 -17.30 -2.13
N GLY A 94 6.24 -16.90 -2.77
CA GLY A 94 4.91 -17.14 -2.25
C GLY A 94 3.83 -16.53 -3.14
N PHE A 95 2.58 -16.83 -2.79
CA PHE A 95 1.39 -16.32 -3.48
C PHE A 95 0.47 -15.68 -2.46
N LEU A 96 -0.23 -14.64 -2.89
CA LEU A 96 -1.12 -13.87 -2.04
C LEU A 96 -2.34 -13.45 -2.84
N GLN A 97 -3.51 -13.40 -2.19
CA GLN A 97 -4.74 -12.96 -2.83
C GLN A 97 -4.60 -11.50 -3.26
N GLN A 98 -5.07 -11.15 -4.46
CA GLN A 98 -4.93 -9.80 -5.01
C GLN A 98 -5.60 -8.74 -4.10
N GLN A 99 -6.66 -9.12 -3.38
CA GLN A 99 -7.34 -8.27 -2.41
C GLN A 99 -6.46 -7.91 -1.20
N ASP A 100 -5.65 -8.87 -0.73
CA ASP A 100 -4.78 -8.71 0.45
C ASP A 100 -3.50 -7.96 0.06
N LEU A 101 -3.01 -8.19 -1.17
CA LEU A 101 -1.89 -7.45 -1.73
C LEU A 101 -2.26 -5.96 -1.87
N GLY A 102 -3.49 -5.67 -2.31
CA GLY A 102 -3.95 -4.31 -2.60
C GLY A 102 -3.15 -3.68 -3.74
N THR A 103 -2.67 -2.46 -3.52
CA THR A 103 -1.87 -1.69 -4.50
C THR A 103 -0.59 -1.16 -3.86
N PRO A 104 0.43 -2.03 -3.64
CA PRO A 104 1.70 -1.59 -3.07
C PRO A 104 2.37 -0.57 -3.99
N ILE A 105 3.12 0.35 -3.40
CA ILE A 105 3.85 1.36 -4.15
C ILE A 105 5.00 0.68 -4.89
N ALA A 106 4.91 0.69 -6.21
CA ALA A 106 5.95 0.20 -7.09
C ALA A 106 6.81 1.36 -7.58
N ILE A 107 8.14 1.18 -7.57
CA ILE A 107 9.11 2.10 -8.19
C ILE A 107 8.90 2.10 -9.71
N SER A 108 8.71 0.92 -10.27
CA SER A 108 8.55 0.71 -11.71
C SER A 108 7.77 -0.57 -12.00
N LYS A 109 7.24 -0.67 -13.22
CA LYS A 109 6.48 -1.82 -13.71
C LYS A 109 7.02 -2.27 -15.05
N HIS A 110 7.11 -3.58 -15.23
CA HIS A 110 7.76 -4.20 -16.37
C HIS A 110 6.96 -5.40 -16.86
N LEU A 111 6.85 -5.54 -18.18
CA LEU A 111 6.35 -6.75 -18.82
C LEU A 111 7.36 -7.88 -18.61
N VAL A 112 6.84 -9.07 -18.30
CA VAL A 112 7.63 -10.31 -18.26
C VAL A 112 7.33 -11.09 -19.54
N ILE A 113 8.30 -11.14 -20.44
CA ILE A 113 8.16 -11.72 -21.77
C ILE A 113 8.97 -13.01 -21.83
N PRO A 114 8.35 -14.18 -22.02
CA PRO A 114 9.10 -15.44 -22.08
C PRO A 114 9.97 -15.51 -23.35
N GLN A 115 11.15 -16.09 -23.22
CA GLN A 115 11.94 -16.48 -24.38
C GLN A 115 11.22 -17.59 -25.13
N ALA A 116 11.10 -17.45 -26.46
CA ALA A 116 10.66 -18.56 -27.30
C ALA A 116 11.67 -19.70 -27.20
N GLN A 117 11.24 -20.86 -26.69
CA GLN A 117 12.10 -22.03 -26.63
C GLN A 117 12.12 -22.71 -27.99
N VAL A 118 13.28 -22.68 -28.65
CA VAL A 118 13.54 -23.48 -29.84
C VAL A 118 14.05 -24.84 -29.34
N GLY A 119 13.48 -25.94 -29.83
CA GLY A 119 13.87 -27.31 -29.44
C GLY A 119 15.39 -27.51 -29.45
N THR A 120 15.86 -28.39 -28.56
CA THR A 120 17.18 -28.45 -27.91
C THR A 120 18.44 -28.57 -28.78
N ASN A 121 18.41 -28.31 -30.09
CA ASN A 121 19.55 -28.46 -31.00
C ASN A 121 19.79 -27.24 -31.90
N SER A 122 19.84 -26.02 -31.35
CA SER A 122 20.56 -24.94 -32.06
C SER A 122 21.25 -23.98 -31.09
N SER A 123 22.57 -23.94 -31.19
CA SER A 123 23.41 -22.92 -30.57
C SER A 123 23.01 -21.54 -31.07
N THR A 124 22.75 -20.64 -30.12
CA THR A 124 22.89 -19.17 -30.19
C THR A 124 22.81 -18.58 -31.60
N ARG A 125 21.58 -18.26 -32.06
CA ARG A 125 21.40 -17.38 -33.20
C ARG A 125 20.75 -16.08 -32.75
N GLU A 126 21.43 -14.98 -33.06
CA GLU A 126 21.03 -13.61 -32.77
C GLU A 126 19.61 -13.34 -33.26
N ASN A 127 18.76 -12.90 -32.34
CA ASN A 127 17.32 -12.87 -32.47
C ASN A 127 16.88 -11.56 -33.14
N TYR A 128 17.22 -11.37 -34.42
CA TYR A 128 16.59 -10.36 -35.28
C TYR A 128 16.00 -11.03 -36.52
N GLY A 129 15.04 -11.92 -36.27
CA GLY A 129 14.11 -12.42 -37.29
C GLY A 129 12.86 -11.56 -37.28
N SER A 130 12.74 -10.64 -38.23
CA SER A 130 11.52 -9.86 -38.49
C SER A 130 10.33 -10.80 -38.67
N LYS A 131 9.46 -10.89 -37.67
CA LYS A 131 8.08 -11.42 -37.76
C LYS A 131 7.34 -11.07 -36.47
N THR A 132 6.85 -9.84 -36.41
CA THR A 132 5.68 -9.53 -35.58
C THR A 132 4.51 -10.41 -36.03
N PRO A 133 3.76 -11.08 -35.13
CA PRO A 133 2.64 -11.91 -35.53
C PRO A 133 1.43 -11.02 -35.81
N THR A 134 1.38 -10.41 -36.98
CA THR A 134 0.15 -9.80 -37.52
C THR A 134 -0.60 -10.90 -38.25
N LYS A 135 -1.63 -11.44 -37.60
CA LYS A 135 -2.52 -12.45 -38.17
C LYS A 135 -3.46 -11.77 -39.17
N GLU A 136 -3.04 -11.64 -40.42
CA GLU A 136 -3.96 -11.41 -41.54
C GLU A 136 -4.26 -12.74 -42.22
N GLY A 137 -5.55 -13.05 -42.32
CA GLY A 137 -6.03 -14.29 -42.92
C GLY A 137 -5.78 -14.28 -44.41
N SER A 138 -5.10 -15.30 -44.90
CA SER A 138 -5.19 -15.69 -46.30
C SER A 138 -5.19 -17.21 -46.36
N SER A 139 -6.35 -17.75 -46.68
CA SER A 139 -6.56 -19.16 -47.01
C SER A 139 -5.90 -19.43 -48.34
N ASN A 140 -4.96 -20.39 -48.39
CA ASN A 140 -4.67 -21.10 -49.63
C ASN A 140 -4.32 -22.54 -49.27
N GLU A 141 -5.20 -23.46 -49.66
CA GLU A 141 -4.92 -24.88 -49.71
C GLU A 141 -3.87 -25.15 -50.78
N GLY A 142 -2.88 -25.98 -50.45
CA GLY A 142 -1.83 -26.41 -51.36
C GLY A 142 -0.99 -27.50 -50.71
N THR A 143 -1.34 -28.74 -51.02
CA THR A 143 -0.71 -29.99 -50.57
C THR A 143 0.77 -30.07 -50.95
N SER A 144 1.67 -30.23 -49.99
CA SER A 144 2.99 -30.84 -50.20
C SER A 144 3.65 -31.29 -48.89
N THR A 145 3.73 -32.61 -48.71
CA THR A 145 4.83 -33.40 -48.15
C THR A 145 5.43 -33.00 -46.78
N ASP A 146 4.90 -33.64 -45.72
CA ASP A 146 5.52 -34.29 -44.53
C ASP A 146 6.99 -34.02 -44.06
N GLU A 147 7.64 -32.89 -44.35
CA GLU A 147 9.01 -32.60 -43.86
C GLU A 147 9.20 -31.28 -43.07
N ASP A 148 8.13 -30.62 -42.61
CA ASP A 148 8.21 -29.33 -41.87
C ASP A 148 7.79 -29.42 -40.38
N ASN A 149 8.04 -30.54 -39.69
CA ASN A 149 7.82 -30.65 -38.24
C ASN A 149 8.99 -30.10 -37.41
N ILE A 150 9.62 -29.00 -37.86
CA ILE A 150 10.58 -28.24 -37.05
C ILE A 150 9.81 -27.45 -35.99
N SER A 151 9.53 -28.13 -34.86
CA SER A 151 9.31 -27.56 -33.52
C SER A 151 8.64 -26.18 -33.48
N ASP A 152 7.33 -26.12 -33.70
CA ASP A 152 6.53 -24.92 -33.41
C ASP A 152 6.71 -24.54 -31.91
N PRO A 153 7.37 -23.40 -31.60
CA PRO A 153 7.67 -23.02 -30.22
C PRO A 153 6.40 -22.74 -29.40
N SER A 154 5.24 -22.56 -30.05
CA SER A 154 3.95 -22.39 -29.36
C SER A 154 3.42 -23.70 -28.76
N LYS A 155 3.94 -24.86 -29.19
CA LYS A 155 3.58 -26.18 -28.68
C LYS A 155 4.44 -26.62 -27.48
N VAL A 156 5.53 -25.90 -27.20
CA VAL A 156 6.41 -26.19 -26.06
C VAL A 156 5.80 -25.56 -24.79
N PRO A 157 5.56 -26.35 -23.72
CA PRO A 157 5.04 -25.81 -22.46
C PRO A 157 5.96 -24.71 -21.90
N ASN A 158 5.38 -23.59 -21.47
CA ASN A 158 6.14 -22.47 -20.93
C ASN A 158 5.62 -22.06 -19.56
N PHE A 159 6.53 -21.96 -18.59
CA PHE A 159 6.18 -21.59 -17.21
C PHE A 159 5.48 -20.23 -17.10
N CYS A 160 5.84 -19.23 -17.92
CA CYS A 160 5.14 -17.93 -17.89
C CYS A 160 3.67 -18.05 -18.29
N VAL A 161 3.33 -18.94 -19.23
CA VAL A 161 1.95 -19.16 -19.68
C VAL A 161 1.14 -19.83 -18.56
N LEU A 162 1.73 -20.83 -17.90
CA LEU A 162 1.13 -21.48 -16.74
C LEU A 162 0.91 -20.50 -15.59
N LEU A 163 1.96 -19.76 -15.20
CA LEU A 163 1.91 -18.79 -14.11
C LEU A 163 0.88 -17.70 -14.38
N HIS A 164 0.85 -17.16 -15.60
CA HIS A 164 -0.14 -16.16 -16.01
C HIS A 164 -1.57 -16.67 -15.86
N GLY A 165 -1.85 -17.86 -16.38
CA GLY A 165 -3.16 -18.48 -16.30
C GLY A 165 -3.60 -18.69 -14.85
N ALA A 166 -2.72 -19.25 -14.02
CA ALA A 166 -2.99 -19.51 -12.61
C ALA A 166 -3.27 -18.21 -11.83
N LEU A 167 -2.40 -17.20 -11.94
CA LEU A 167 -2.58 -15.93 -11.25
C LEU A 167 -3.88 -15.22 -11.66
N LYS A 168 -4.23 -15.29 -12.96
CA LYS A 168 -5.47 -14.69 -13.47
C LYS A 168 -6.72 -15.40 -12.96
N VAL A 169 -6.74 -16.73 -13.03
CA VAL A 169 -7.92 -17.54 -12.66
C VAL A 169 -8.16 -17.47 -11.15
N GLU A 170 -7.11 -17.59 -10.36
CA GLU A 170 -7.19 -17.60 -8.89
C GLU A 170 -7.30 -16.20 -8.27
N GLY A 171 -7.18 -15.13 -9.07
CA GLY A 171 -7.19 -13.76 -8.55
C GLY A 171 -6.03 -13.48 -7.59
N MET A 172 -4.86 -14.06 -7.87
CA MET A 172 -3.67 -14.00 -7.01
C MET A 172 -2.53 -13.20 -7.66
N ALA A 173 -1.57 -12.83 -6.82
CA ALA A 173 -0.27 -12.32 -7.23
C ALA A 173 0.84 -13.17 -6.60
N ALA A 174 1.97 -13.28 -7.31
CA ALA A 174 3.18 -13.91 -6.81
C ALA A 174 4.09 -12.87 -6.17
N ILE A 175 4.58 -13.14 -4.95
CA ILE A 175 5.66 -12.36 -4.34
C ILE A 175 6.99 -12.89 -4.88
N VAL A 176 7.86 -11.98 -5.31
CA VAL A 176 9.12 -12.32 -5.99
C VAL A 176 10.29 -11.65 -5.28
N GLN A 177 11.33 -12.42 -4.99
CA GLN A 177 12.61 -11.88 -4.52
C GLN A 177 13.42 -11.35 -5.69
N LEU A 178 13.74 -10.06 -5.64
CA LEU A 178 14.47 -9.32 -6.68
C LEU A 178 15.97 -9.24 -6.41
N GLY A 179 16.37 -9.38 -5.15
CA GLY A 179 17.74 -9.31 -4.67
C GLY A 179 17.82 -9.50 -3.15
N SER A 180 18.96 -9.15 -2.56
CA SER A 180 19.10 -9.13 -1.10
C SER A 180 18.22 -8.03 -0.51
N ASP A 181 17.35 -8.38 0.42
CA ASP A 181 16.41 -7.45 1.07
C ASP A 181 15.57 -6.62 0.07
N TRP A 182 15.18 -7.24 -1.05
CA TRP A 182 14.41 -6.57 -2.09
C TRP A 182 13.37 -7.48 -2.76
N TRP A 183 12.14 -7.00 -2.83
CA TRP A 183 10.98 -7.75 -3.31
C TRP A 183 10.20 -7.01 -4.38
N GLY A 184 9.44 -7.79 -5.14
CA GLY A 184 8.54 -7.38 -6.19
C GLY A 184 7.30 -8.25 -6.18
N THR A 185 6.37 -7.94 -7.07
CA THR A 185 5.19 -8.76 -7.30
C THR A 185 5.00 -9.05 -8.77
N VAL A 186 4.65 -10.27 -9.12
CA VAL A 186 4.22 -10.64 -10.47
C VAL A 186 2.73 -10.91 -10.44
N SER A 187 1.97 -10.22 -11.29
CA SER A 187 0.52 -10.42 -11.43
C SER A 187 0.13 -10.56 -12.89
N ALA A 188 -1.02 -11.20 -13.13
CA ALA A 188 -1.65 -11.21 -14.43
C ALA A 188 -2.36 -9.87 -14.65
N TRP A 189 -1.83 -9.05 -15.56
CA TRP A 189 -2.47 -7.79 -15.93
C TRP A 189 -3.45 -8.00 -17.08
N CYS A 190 -4.64 -7.45 -16.96
CA CYS A 190 -5.66 -7.47 -18.00
C CYS A 190 -6.42 -6.14 -17.97
N GLU A 191 -6.40 -5.40 -19.08
CA GLU A 191 -7.19 -4.17 -19.17
C GLU A 191 -8.66 -4.54 -19.40
N VAL A 192 -9.58 -4.01 -18.60
CA VAL A 192 -11.02 -4.36 -18.66
C VAL A 192 -11.62 -4.05 -20.05
N SER A 193 -11.18 -2.97 -20.68
CA SER A 193 -11.57 -2.58 -22.04
C SER A 193 -10.93 -3.45 -23.15
N ARG A 194 -9.86 -4.19 -22.83
CA ARG A 194 -9.13 -5.08 -23.74
C ARG A 194 -8.90 -6.45 -23.11
N ALA A 195 -9.99 -7.08 -22.67
CA ALA A 195 -9.98 -8.37 -21.98
C ALA A 195 -9.22 -9.50 -22.73
N ARG A 196 -9.01 -9.36 -24.05
CA ARG A 196 -8.24 -10.30 -24.89
C ARG A 196 -6.72 -10.09 -24.83
N ARG A 197 -6.22 -8.99 -24.26
CA ARG A 197 -4.79 -8.71 -24.09
C ARG A 197 -4.45 -8.80 -22.61
N SER A 198 -3.77 -9.88 -22.24
CA SER A 198 -3.32 -10.10 -20.88
C SER A 198 -1.86 -10.55 -20.89
N CYS A 199 -1.10 -10.11 -19.90
CA CYS A 199 0.32 -10.37 -19.79
C CYS A 199 0.74 -10.50 -18.32
N LEU A 200 1.94 -11.04 -18.09
CA LEU A 200 2.58 -10.96 -16.78
C LEU A 200 3.22 -9.58 -16.59
N LEU A 201 2.95 -8.98 -15.44
CA LEU A 201 3.48 -7.68 -15.05
C LEU A 201 4.27 -7.82 -13.75
N LEU A 202 5.56 -7.54 -13.81
CA LEU A 202 6.43 -7.39 -12.65
C LEU A 202 6.32 -5.95 -12.13
N SER A 203 5.94 -5.79 -10.87
CA SER A 203 6.02 -4.53 -10.14
C SER A 203 7.18 -4.58 -9.16
N ILE A 204 8.13 -3.66 -9.31
CA ILE A 204 9.32 -3.57 -8.44
C ILE A 204 8.94 -2.70 -7.25
N LEU A 205 9.01 -3.25 -6.03
CA LEU A 205 8.70 -2.49 -4.81
C LEU A 205 9.93 -1.71 -4.34
N ARG A 206 9.73 -0.84 -3.34
CA ARG A 206 10.84 -0.18 -2.65
C ARG A 206 11.76 -1.25 -2.01
N PRO A 207 13.09 -1.08 -2.04
CA PRO A 207 14.00 -1.91 -1.24
C PRO A 207 13.64 -1.92 0.24
N GLY A 208 13.82 -3.07 0.89
CA GLY A 208 13.51 -3.32 2.30
C GLY A 208 12.23 -4.12 2.54
N ALA A 209 12.22 -4.87 3.64
CA ALA A 209 11.12 -5.77 4.02
C ALA A 209 9.79 -5.05 4.31
N SER A 210 9.79 -3.74 4.58
CA SER A 210 8.58 -2.96 4.91
C SER A 210 7.93 -2.30 3.69
N ALA A 211 8.20 -2.78 2.47
CA ALA A 211 7.71 -2.15 1.25
C ALA A 211 6.18 -2.17 1.10
N ALA A 212 5.51 -3.13 1.76
CA ALA A 212 4.06 -3.20 1.86
C ALA A 212 3.66 -3.36 3.35
N PRO A 213 3.54 -2.27 4.12
CA PRO A 213 3.41 -2.34 5.59
C PRO A 213 2.20 -3.14 6.09
N TRP A 214 1.11 -3.19 5.31
CA TRP A 214 -0.08 -3.97 5.63
C TRP A 214 0.11 -5.48 5.45
N LEU A 215 1.20 -5.92 4.82
CA LEU A 215 1.60 -7.33 4.77
C LEU A 215 2.58 -7.69 5.89
N GLY A 216 2.97 -6.74 6.74
CA GLY A 216 4.07 -6.93 7.68
C GLY A 216 5.42 -6.93 6.97
N ALA A 217 6.43 -7.55 7.60
CA ALA A 217 7.77 -7.67 7.03
C ALA A 217 7.79 -8.81 6.00
N LEU A 218 8.15 -8.51 4.75
CA LEU A 218 8.08 -9.45 3.64
C LEU A 218 8.99 -10.68 3.78
N ASP A 219 10.07 -10.57 4.57
CA ASP A 219 11.00 -11.64 4.92
C ASP A 219 10.45 -12.58 6.00
N GLN A 220 9.40 -12.18 6.72
CA GLN A 220 8.73 -12.97 7.75
C GLN A 220 7.44 -13.64 7.25
N LEU A 221 7.10 -13.47 5.97
CA LEU A 221 5.99 -14.18 5.36
C LEU A 221 6.32 -15.67 5.26
N GLY A 222 5.55 -16.49 5.97
CA GLY A 222 5.66 -17.94 5.97
C GLY A 222 4.56 -18.61 5.15
N PRO A 223 4.71 -19.91 4.86
CA PRO A 223 3.62 -20.72 4.31
C PRO A 223 2.43 -20.75 5.29
N ALA A 224 1.22 -20.82 4.75
CA ALA A 224 0.04 -21.05 5.57
C ALA A 224 0.08 -22.47 6.13
N ASP A 225 0.28 -22.63 7.43
CA ASP A 225 0.13 -23.91 8.11
C ASP A 225 -1.37 -24.27 8.19
N GLU A 226 -1.80 -25.33 7.49
CA GLU A 226 -3.21 -25.80 7.51
C GLU A 226 -3.70 -26.17 8.92
N THR A 227 -2.78 -26.40 9.86
CA THR A 227 -3.06 -26.78 11.26
C THR A 227 -3.04 -25.62 12.23
N SER A 228 -2.53 -24.45 11.83
CA SER A 228 -2.53 -23.26 12.68
C SER A 228 -3.69 -22.35 12.25
N VAL A 229 -4.60 -22.06 13.18
CA VAL A 229 -5.59 -20.99 12.98
C VAL A 229 -4.82 -19.68 13.05
N SER A 230 -4.19 -19.26 11.95
CA SER A 230 -3.42 -18.02 11.91
C SER A 230 -4.37 -16.84 12.19
N THR A 231 -4.27 -16.26 13.39
CA THR A 231 -5.14 -15.18 13.88
C THR A 231 -4.86 -13.83 13.23
N GLU A 232 -3.74 -13.66 12.53
CA GLU A 232 -3.38 -12.42 11.87
C GLU A 232 -3.63 -12.52 10.37
N THR A 233 -4.82 -12.07 9.98
CA THR A 233 -5.18 -11.88 8.58
C THR A 233 -4.75 -10.49 8.11
N PHE A 234 -4.43 -10.38 6.82
CA PHE A 234 -4.17 -9.08 6.19
C PHE A 234 -5.44 -8.21 6.22
N PRO A 235 -5.31 -6.88 6.36
CA PRO A 235 -4.07 -6.13 6.57
C PRO A 235 -3.56 -6.20 8.02
N VAL A 236 -2.24 -6.35 8.19
CA VAL A 236 -1.54 -6.21 9.47
C VAL A 236 -1.80 -4.79 9.99
N ARG A 237 -2.46 -4.71 11.15
CA ARG A 237 -2.83 -3.42 11.75
C ARG A 237 -1.58 -2.75 12.33
N SER A 238 -1.42 -1.47 12.06
CA SER A 238 -0.38 -0.68 12.71
C SER A 238 -0.61 -0.61 14.22
N TRP A 239 0.47 -0.71 15.00
CA TRP A 239 0.43 -0.58 16.47
C TRP A 239 -0.25 0.73 16.93
N ARG A 240 -0.10 1.79 16.14
CA ARG A 240 -0.79 3.07 16.35
C ARG A 240 -1.89 3.21 15.33
N SER A 241 -3.12 3.40 15.80
CA SER A 241 -4.22 3.76 14.92
C SER A 241 -4.04 5.19 14.43
N TYR A 242 -3.89 5.38 13.12
CA TYR A 242 -3.97 6.69 12.47
C TYR A 242 -5.39 7.22 12.36
N SER A 243 -6.40 6.37 12.62
CA SER A 243 -7.78 6.81 12.58
C SER A 243 -7.99 7.88 13.64
N GLY A 244 -8.55 9.02 13.23
CA GLY A 244 -9.22 9.98 14.12
C GLY A 244 -10.40 9.37 14.90
N GLY A 245 -10.52 8.04 14.94
CA GLY A 245 -11.35 7.28 15.88
C GLY A 245 -10.64 6.99 17.21
N GLY A 246 -9.34 7.30 17.32
CA GLY A 246 -8.77 7.65 18.61
C GLY A 246 -9.59 8.79 19.19
N SER A 247 -9.94 8.70 20.46
CA SER A 247 -10.62 9.71 21.28
C SER A 247 -9.79 11.00 21.43
N GLY A 248 -9.16 11.47 20.35
CA GLY A 248 -8.39 12.68 20.24
C GLY A 248 -9.32 13.87 20.27
N CYS A 249 -8.98 14.83 21.10
CA CYS A 249 -9.79 16.01 21.32
C CYS A 249 -9.05 17.18 20.68
N ALA A 250 -9.49 17.60 19.50
CA ALA A 250 -8.82 18.64 18.72
C ALA A 250 -9.65 19.93 18.73
N TRP A 251 -9.47 20.74 19.79
CA TRP A 251 -10.18 22.01 19.97
C TRP A 251 -9.50 23.21 19.30
N ALA A 252 -8.84 22.99 18.16
CA ALA A 252 -8.24 24.07 17.38
C ALA A 252 -9.27 25.01 16.73
N ARG A 253 -10.53 24.56 16.58
CA ARG A 253 -11.64 25.36 16.04
C ARG A 253 -12.81 25.41 17.03
N PRO A 254 -13.50 26.55 17.20
CA PRO A 254 -14.62 26.68 18.15
C PRO A 254 -15.73 25.64 17.97
N HIS A 255 -16.05 25.28 16.72
CA HIS A 255 -17.10 24.31 16.42
C HIS A 255 -16.80 22.91 17.00
N ALA A 256 -15.53 22.50 17.03
CA ALA A 256 -15.13 21.19 17.57
C ALA A 256 -15.35 21.13 19.09
N LEU A 257 -14.96 22.19 19.80
CA LEU A 257 -15.22 22.33 21.23
C LEU A 257 -16.73 22.31 21.53
N LEU A 258 -17.51 23.09 20.78
CA LEU A 258 -18.96 23.13 20.92
C LEU A 258 -19.60 21.76 20.69
N ALA A 259 -19.14 21.00 19.70
CA ALA A 259 -19.67 19.67 19.41
C ALA A 259 -19.45 18.68 20.57
N ASP A 260 -18.27 18.71 21.21
CA ASP A 260 -17.96 17.88 22.38
C ASP A 260 -18.80 18.26 23.60
N VAL A 261 -18.92 19.56 23.91
CA VAL A 261 -19.78 20.04 25.00
C VAL A 261 -21.25 19.67 24.74
N GLN A 262 -21.75 19.89 23.52
CA GLN A 262 -23.10 19.51 23.13
C GLN A 262 -23.33 18.00 23.21
N LYS A 263 -22.30 17.18 22.97
CA LYS A 263 -22.41 15.72 23.12
C LYS A 263 -22.62 15.32 24.58
N VAL A 264 -21.89 15.93 25.52
CA VAL A 264 -22.11 15.76 26.97
C VAL A 264 -23.54 16.17 27.34
N LEU A 265 -23.98 17.38 26.94
CA LEU A 265 -25.32 17.88 27.28
C LEU A 265 -26.45 17.05 26.64
N ARG A 266 -26.25 16.51 25.44
CA ARG A 266 -27.22 15.59 24.80
C ARG A 266 -27.41 14.30 25.59
N HIS A 267 -26.35 13.79 26.24
CA HIS A 267 -26.47 12.61 27.10
C HIS A 267 -27.06 12.96 28.47
N ALA A 268 -26.75 14.15 29.01
CA ALA A 268 -27.35 14.67 30.24
C ALA A 268 -28.89 14.72 30.18
N ARG A 269 -29.46 15.18 29.05
CA ARG A 269 -30.92 15.22 28.84
C ARG A 269 -31.60 13.85 28.66
N LYS A 270 -30.81 12.79 28.50
CA LYS A 270 -31.29 11.42 28.27
C LYS A 270 -31.01 10.52 29.48
N LEU A 271 -30.89 11.11 30.67
CA LEU A 271 -30.83 10.35 31.90
C LEU A 271 -32.21 9.79 32.27
N PRO A 272 -32.28 8.58 32.84
CA PRO A 272 -31.16 7.72 33.25
C PRO A 272 -30.57 6.83 32.12
N ASP A 273 -31.23 6.71 30.96
CA ASP A 273 -30.88 5.77 29.89
C ASP A 273 -29.43 5.89 29.37
N LYS A 274 -28.88 7.11 29.38
CA LYS A 274 -27.53 7.41 28.86
C LYS A 274 -26.51 7.73 29.94
N THR A 275 -26.72 7.31 31.18
CA THR A 275 -25.78 7.52 32.30
C THR A 275 -24.34 7.12 31.94
N GLN A 276 -24.12 5.88 31.48
CA GLN A 276 -22.77 5.41 31.09
C GLN A 276 -22.13 6.25 29.98
N HIS A 277 -22.94 6.73 29.02
CA HIS A 277 -22.44 7.56 27.92
C HIS A 277 -22.10 8.98 28.40
N LEU A 278 -22.91 9.56 29.29
CA LEU A 278 -22.63 10.85 29.91
C LEU A 278 -21.26 10.83 30.59
N TYR A 279 -21.02 9.88 31.51
CA TYR A 279 -19.76 9.82 32.25
C TYR A 279 -18.57 9.48 31.35
N LYS A 280 -18.75 8.63 30.32
CA LYS A 280 -17.68 8.36 29.35
C LYS A 280 -17.26 9.63 28.60
N GLU A 281 -18.23 10.39 28.09
CA GLU A 281 -17.98 11.63 27.34
C GLU A 281 -17.48 12.76 28.24
N LEU A 282 -18.02 12.87 29.46
CA LEU A 282 -17.57 13.82 30.47
C LEU A 282 -16.11 13.57 30.88
N ASN A 283 -15.73 12.31 31.13
CA ASN A 283 -14.34 11.95 31.43
C ASN A 283 -13.41 12.18 30.21
N ARG A 284 -13.89 11.98 28.96
CA ARG A 284 -13.11 12.34 27.77
C ARG A 284 -12.84 13.84 27.75
N LEU A 285 -13.89 14.66 27.86
CA LEU A 285 -13.80 16.12 27.84
C LEU A 285 -12.90 16.60 28.98
N ARG A 286 -13.05 16.02 30.20
CA ARG A 286 -12.22 16.38 31.36
C ARG A 286 -10.75 16.13 31.10
N ARG A 287 -10.37 14.93 30.64
CA ARG A 287 -8.97 14.61 30.33
C ARG A 287 -8.38 15.52 29.25
N ALA A 288 -9.16 15.88 28.25
CA ALA A 288 -8.75 16.82 27.22
C ALA A 288 -8.51 18.23 27.77
N ALA A 289 -9.45 18.75 28.57
CA ALA A 289 -9.32 20.06 29.19
C ALA A 289 -8.10 20.14 30.12
N ILE A 290 -7.86 19.11 30.95
CA ILE A 290 -6.68 19.04 31.82
C ILE A 290 -5.39 19.04 30.98
N SER A 291 -5.33 18.21 29.94
CA SER A 291 -4.13 18.09 29.08
C SER A 291 -3.81 19.38 28.33
N LEU A 292 -4.82 20.20 28.04
CA LEU A 292 -4.67 21.51 27.39
C LEU A 292 -4.50 22.68 28.37
N GLY A 293 -4.58 22.44 29.69
CA GLY A 293 -4.59 23.50 30.69
C GLY A 293 -5.84 24.39 30.65
N PHE A 294 -6.94 23.92 30.05
CA PHE A 294 -8.18 24.69 29.87
C PHE A 294 -9.18 24.44 31.01
N SER A 295 -8.80 24.79 32.24
CA SER A 295 -9.61 24.55 33.45
C SER A 295 -10.95 25.31 33.45
N GLU A 296 -11.00 26.51 32.89
CA GLU A 296 -12.21 27.33 32.78
C GLU A 296 -13.36 26.61 32.05
N LEU A 297 -13.01 25.73 31.09
CA LEU A 297 -14.01 24.91 30.40
C LEU A 297 -14.73 23.96 31.36
N LEU A 298 -14.03 23.38 32.33
CA LEU A 298 -14.63 22.49 33.32
C LEU A 298 -15.64 23.24 34.19
N THR A 299 -15.29 24.46 34.61
CA THR A 299 -16.20 25.35 35.33
C THR A 299 -17.45 25.65 34.50
N CYS A 300 -17.28 26.01 33.22
CA CYS A 300 -18.37 26.32 32.30
C CYS A 300 -19.29 25.11 32.05
N VAL A 301 -18.71 23.92 31.86
CA VAL A 301 -19.48 22.67 31.67
C VAL A 301 -20.22 22.30 32.95
N GLY A 302 -19.62 22.45 34.13
CA GLY A 302 -20.29 22.29 35.41
C GLY A 302 -21.53 23.19 35.53
N SER A 303 -21.39 24.48 35.18
CA SER A 303 -22.50 25.44 35.20
C SER A 303 -23.58 25.11 34.16
N ALA A 304 -23.21 24.48 33.05
CA ALA A 304 -24.18 24.00 32.06
C ALA A 304 -24.97 22.79 32.59
N LEU A 305 -24.32 21.85 33.27
CA LEU A 305 -24.98 20.68 33.88
C LEU A 305 -25.94 21.08 35.01
N GLU A 306 -25.58 22.08 35.82
CA GLU A 306 -26.49 22.64 36.85
C GLU A 306 -27.74 23.25 36.22
N ARG A 307 -27.59 24.00 35.12
CA ARG A 307 -28.74 24.54 34.38
C ARG A 307 -29.63 23.44 33.83
N GLU A 308 -29.05 22.39 33.24
CA GLU A 308 -29.83 21.23 32.78
C GLU A 308 -30.57 20.55 33.95
N CYS A 309 -29.98 20.51 35.15
CA CYS A 309 -30.64 20.01 36.35
C CYS A 309 -31.88 20.84 36.74
N THR A 310 -31.82 22.17 36.62
CA THR A 310 -32.96 23.05 36.92
C THR A 310 -34.10 23.00 35.89
N VAL A 311 -33.80 22.55 34.67
CA VAL A 311 -34.74 22.48 33.54
C VAL A 311 -35.35 21.07 33.39
N LEU A 312 -35.04 20.15 34.30
CA LEU A 312 -35.62 18.80 34.28
C LEU A 312 -37.16 18.88 34.38
N PRO A 313 -37.90 18.08 33.58
CA PRO A 313 -39.35 17.94 33.72
C PRO A 313 -39.75 17.50 35.13
N SER A 314 -40.91 17.94 35.63
CA SER A 314 -41.44 17.50 36.93
C SER A 314 -41.74 16.00 37.00
N SER A 315 -41.86 15.33 35.85
CA SER A 315 -42.03 13.89 35.71
C SER A 315 -40.70 13.11 35.66
N ALA A 316 -39.55 13.79 35.68
CA ALA A 316 -38.24 13.14 35.61
C ALA A 316 -37.92 12.39 36.92
N PRO A 317 -37.29 11.21 36.84
CA PRO A 317 -36.84 10.49 38.04
C PRO A 317 -35.89 11.34 38.91
N PRO A 318 -35.98 11.24 40.25
CA PRO A 318 -35.11 12.02 41.15
C PRO A 318 -33.62 11.70 40.97
N GLU A 319 -33.30 10.50 40.49
CA GLU A 319 -31.93 10.10 40.19
C GLU A 319 -31.29 10.97 39.10
N CYS A 320 -32.06 11.47 38.13
CA CYS A 320 -31.51 12.33 37.07
C CYS A 320 -30.91 13.61 37.65
N ALA A 321 -31.60 14.25 38.60
CA ALA A 321 -31.11 15.44 39.27
C ALA A 321 -29.85 15.13 40.11
N LEU A 322 -29.84 14.01 40.82
CA LEU A 322 -28.68 13.57 41.62
C LEU A 322 -27.45 13.33 40.74
N GLN A 323 -27.60 12.64 39.61
CA GLN A 323 -26.49 12.38 38.69
C GLN A 323 -25.93 13.66 38.07
N LEU A 324 -26.79 14.62 37.69
CA LEU A 324 -26.34 15.90 37.13
C LEU A 324 -25.65 16.78 38.17
N ALA A 325 -26.20 16.85 39.38
CA ALA A 325 -25.60 17.59 40.49
C ALA A 325 -24.22 17.01 40.87
N HIS A 326 -24.11 15.68 40.94
CA HIS A 326 -22.84 15.00 41.20
C HIS A 326 -21.81 15.27 40.11
N ALA A 327 -22.19 15.12 38.83
CA ALA A 327 -21.31 15.40 37.71
C ALA A 327 -20.81 16.86 37.70
N ALA A 328 -21.68 17.83 38.00
CA ALA A 328 -21.33 19.24 38.07
C ALA A 328 -20.39 19.55 39.25
N ALA A 329 -20.69 19.03 40.44
CA ALA A 329 -19.84 19.21 41.63
C ALA A 329 -18.45 18.61 41.43
N ALA A 330 -18.37 17.42 40.82
CA ALA A 330 -17.11 16.73 40.60
C ALA A 330 -16.21 17.43 39.56
N LEU A 331 -16.76 18.21 38.64
CA LEU A 331 -15.97 19.08 37.74
C LEU A 331 -15.34 20.28 38.46
N ARG A 332 -15.79 20.60 39.68
CA ARG A 332 -15.32 21.75 40.45
C ARG A 332 -14.60 21.37 41.75
N ASP A 333 -14.56 20.08 42.12
CA ASP A 333 -13.85 19.63 43.33
C ASP A 333 -12.34 19.86 43.15
N PRO A 334 -11.72 20.78 43.93
CA PRO A 334 -10.31 21.14 43.76
C PRO A 334 -9.37 19.95 43.99
N ARG A 335 -9.82 18.89 44.66
CA ARG A 335 -9.00 17.70 44.94
C ARG A 335 -8.93 16.72 43.78
N THR A 336 -9.93 16.71 42.90
CA THR A 336 -10.10 15.64 41.88
C THR A 336 -10.37 16.16 40.47
N ALA A 337 -10.86 17.40 40.32
CA ALA A 337 -11.23 17.97 39.02
C ALA A 337 -10.04 18.04 38.04
N LEU A 338 -8.84 18.36 38.55
CA LEU A 338 -7.62 18.49 37.77
C LEU A 338 -6.73 17.23 37.80
N ASP A 339 -7.12 16.19 38.53
CA ASP A 339 -6.40 14.91 38.50
C ASP A 339 -6.77 14.14 37.23
N ILE A 340 -5.78 13.93 36.35
CA ILE A 340 -5.95 13.21 35.09
C ILE A 340 -6.19 11.70 35.29
N LYS A 341 -5.71 11.13 36.40
CA LYS A 341 -5.85 9.69 36.72
C LYS A 341 -7.21 9.38 37.33
N HIS A 342 -7.80 10.35 38.02
CA HIS A 342 -9.15 10.21 38.56
C HIS A 342 -10.16 9.91 37.43
N THR A 343 -11.18 9.09 37.68
CA THR A 343 -12.25 8.85 36.71
C THR A 343 -13.58 9.02 37.43
N LEU A 344 -14.39 9.96 36.94
CA LEU A 344 -15.71 10.24 37.49
C LEU A 344 -16.61 9.02 37.25
N GLN A 345 -17.16 8.49 38.33
CA GLN A 345 -18.11 7.38 38.30
C GLN A 345 -19.53 7.89 38.59
N PRO A 346 -20.56 7.24 38.01
CA PRO A 346 -21.95 7.49 38.39
C PRO A 346 -22.20 7.21 39.87
N LEU A 347 -23.17 7.91 40.47
CA LEU A 347 -23.67 7.55 41.79
C LEU A 347 -24.37 6.18 41.71
N ALA A 348 -24.13 5.31 42.68
CA ALA A 348 -24.90 4.08 42.84
C ALA A 348 -26.23 4.42 43.54
N ALA A 349 -27.33 4.42 42.80
CA ALA A 349 -28.64 4.69 43.35
C ALA A 349 -29.25 3.40 43.93
N ASN A 350 -29.06 3.16 45.24
CA ASN A 350 -29.77 2.10 45.95
C ASN A 350 -31.21 2.55 46.28
N PHE A 351 -32.09 2.59 45.29
CA PHE A 351 -33.53 2.73 45.53
C PHE A 351 -34.18 1.34 45.54
N THR A 352 -34.03 0.61 46.65
CA THR A 352 -34.96 -0.47 46.97
C THR A 352 -36.32 0.15 47.27
N VAL A 353 -37.26 0.00 46.34
CA VAL A 353 -38.68 0.25 46.57
C VAL A 353 -39.15 -0.79 47.59
N THR A 354 -39.07 -0.47 48.88
CA THR A 354 -39.93 -1.12 49.88
C THR A 354 -41.34 -0.61 49.61
N SER A 355 -42.13 -1.42 48.91
CA SER A 355 -43.58 -1.24 48.84
C SER A 355 -44.13 -1.36 50.27
N MET A 356 -44.46 -0.24 50.90
CA MET A 356 -45.32 -0.27 52.08
C MET A 356 -46.73 -0.61 51.60
N SER A 357 -47.15 -1.83 51.91
CA SER A 357 -48.54 -2.25 51.90
C SER A 357 -49.34 -1.43 52.92
N HIS A 358 -50.39 -0.77 52.46
CA HIS A 358 -51.55 -0.44 53.28
C HIS A 358 -52.82 -0.77 52.51
#